data_AF-A0A497CS99-F1
#
_entry.id   AF-A0A497CS99-F1
#
_cell.length_a   1.000
_cell.length_b   1.000
_cell.length_c   1.000
_cell.angle_alpha   90.00
_cell.angle_beta   90.00
_cell.angle_gamma   90.00
#
_symmetry.space_group_name_H-M   'P 1'
#
loop_
_entity.id
_entity.type
_entity.pdbx_description
1 polymer ?
#
loop_
_entity_poly.entity_id
_entity_poly.type
_entity_poly.pdbx_seq_one_letter_code
_entity_poly.pdbx_strand_id
1 'polypeptide(L)'
;HSYSHSLLFDLFSPRKMENELNRTTEIILQTAGKKPKLFRPPYGVTNPLLKKALKKTGLVSVGWSVRSFDTVKSTEQVLEKLKRETHPGAIILLHDTHEKIIPILTAFLPWLVQNGYGVVPLDDLLKIQAYESN
;
A
#
# COMPACT_ATOMS: atom_id res chain seq x y z
N HIS A 1 -0.59 -0.66 -7.81
CA HIS A 1 -1.76 -0.02 -7.17
C HIS A 1 -2.85 0.22 -8.22
N SER A 2 -3.27 -0.84 -8.92
CA SER A 2 -3.86 -0.81 -10.28
C SER A 2 -2.92 -0.15 -11.29
N TYR A 3 -3.32 -0.10 -12.56
CA TYR A 3 -2.52 0.52 -13.61
C TYR A 3 -2.88 1.99 -13.77
N SER A 4 -4.18 2.31 -13.84
CA SER A 4 -4.65 3.66 -14.11
C SER A 4 -5.05 4.44 -12.87
N HIS A 5 -5.16 3.79 -11.70
CA HIS A 5 -5.71 4.37 -10.48
C HIS A 5 -7.08 5.06 -10.71
N SER A 6 -7.97 4.41 -11.47
CA SER A 6 -9.26 4.99 -11.83
C SER A 6 -10.16 5.20 -10.61
N LEU A 7 -10.83 6.35 -10.53
CA LEU A 7 -11.92 6.62 -9.58
C LEU A 7 -13.07 5.60 -9.69
N LEU A 8 -13.22 4.96 -10.85
CA LEU A 8 -14.26 3.97 -11.10
C LEU A 8 -13.75 2.54 -10.93
N PHE A 9 -12.54 2.34 -10.40
CA PHE A 9 -11.93 1.01 -10.25
C PHE A 9 -12.87 0.01 -9.58
N ASP A 10 -13.57 0.44 -8.53
CA ASP A 10 -14.46 -0.43 -7.75
C ASP A 10 -15.72 -0.86 -8.51
N LEU A 11 -16.08 -0.14 -9.57
CA LEU A 11 -17.19 -0.44 -10.47
C LEU A 11 -16.76 -1.27 -11.67
N PHE A 12 -15.48 -1.57 -11.82
CA PHE A 12 -14.99 -2.38 -12.93
C PHE A 12 -15.48 -3.83 -12.83
N SER A 13 -15.68 -4.45 -13.99
CA SER A 13 -15.88 -5.90 -14.05
C SER A 13 -14.62 -6.63 -13.56
N PRO A 14 -14.73 -7.87 -13.04
CA PRO A 14 -13.58 -8.65 -12.62
C PRO A 14 -12.51 -8.78 -13.70
N ARG A 15 -12.90 -8.93 -14.98
CA ARG A 15 -11.97 -9.00 -16.12
C ARG A 15 -11.21 -7.69 -16.34
N LYS A 16 -11.87 -6.54 -16.16
CA LYS A 16 -11.20 -5.24 -16.30
C LYS A 16 -10.26 -4.98 -15.12
N MET A 17 -10.65 -5.36 -13.89
CA MET A 17 -9.74 -5.35 -12.74
C MET A 17 -8.54 -6.26 -12.98
N GLU A 18 -8.74 -7.49 -13.46
CA GLU A 18 -7.65 -8.42 -13.80
C GLU A 18 -6.67 -7.81 -14.81
N ASN A 19 -7.15 -7.15 -15.86
CA ASN A 19 -6.30 -6.47 -16.84
C ASN A 19 -5.47 -5.35 -16.19
N GLU A 20 -6.05 -4.54 -15.31
CA GLU A 20 -5.32 -3.52 -14.54
C GLU A 20 -4.21 -4.15 -13.70
N LEU A 21 -4.51 -5.26 -13.01
CA LEU A 21 -3.55 -5.96 -12.14
C LEU A 21 -2.40 -6.59 -12.94
N ASN A 22 -2.71 -7.29 -14.03
CA ASN A 22 -1.72 -7.97 -14.86
C ASN A 22 -0.81 -6.97 -15.57
N ARG A 23 -1.38 -5.87 -16.10
CA ARG A 23 -0.58 -4.82 -16.75
C ARG A 23 0.42 -4.18 -15.81
N THR A 24 -0.01 -3.85 -14.58
CA THR A 24 0.93 -3.33 -13.56
C THR A 24 1.98 -4.36 -13.17
N THR A 25 1.58 -5.63 -13.00
CA THR A 25 2.49 -6.73 -12.65
C THR A 25 3.59 -6.90 -13.70
N GLU A 26 3.23 -6.87 -14.98
CA GLU A 26 4.17 -6.97 -16.10
C GLU A 26 5.16 -5.79 -16.10
N ILE A 27 4.69 -4.57 -15.89
CA ILE A 27 5.57 -3.39 -15.85
C ILE A 27 6.55 -3.48 -14.67
N ILE A 28 6.09 -3.93 -13.49
CA ILE A 28 6.98 -4.11 -12.34
C ILE A 28 8.02 -5.20 -12.63
N LEU A 29 7.64 -6.30 -13.28
CA LEU A 29 8.58 -7.34 -13.70
C LEU A 29 9.62 -6.80 -14.69
N GLN A 30 9.18 -6.07 -15.72
CA GLN A 30 10.08 -5.53 -16.75
C GLN A 30 11.04 -4.47 -16.21
N THR A 31 10.60 -3.64 -15.26
CA THR A 31 11.39 -2.52 -14.73
C THR A 31 12.23 -2.86 -13.51
N ALA A 32 11.77 -3.78 -12.66
CA ALA A 32 12.44 -4.13 -11.40
C ALA A 32 12.90 -5.59 -11.34
N GLY A 33 12.60 -6.42 -12.34
CA GLY A 33 12.97 -7.84 -12.37
C GLY A 33 12.25 -8.69 -11.32
N LYS A 34 11.16 -8.19 -10.74
CA LYS A 34 10.42 -8.86 -9.66
C LYS A 34 8.95 -8.96 -9.99
N LYS A 35 8.36 -10.15 -9.84
CA LYS A 35 6.91 -10.36 -10.04
C LYS A 35 6.18 -10.22 -8.69
N PRO A 36 5.38 -9.17 -8.47
CA PRO A 36 4.71 -8.94 -7.19
C PRO A 36 3.62 -9.98 -6.90
N LYS A 37 3.45 -10.30 -5.61
CA LYS A 37 2.34 -11.10 -5.07
C LYS A 37 1.35 -10.27 -4.26
N LEU A 38 1.70 -9.03 -3.93
CA LEU A 38 0.90 -8.15 -3.10
C LEU A 38 0.24 -7.05 -3.94
N PHE A 39 -0.96 -6.68 -3.56
CA PHE A 39 -1.75 -5.63 -4.20
C PHE A 39 -2.43 -4.76 -3.15
N ARG A 40 -2.51 -3.46 -3.38
CA ARG A 40 -3.37 -2.55 -2.62
C ARG A 40 -4.40 -1.93 -3.56
N PRO A 41 -5.71 -2.08 -3.30
CA PRO A 41 -6.74 -1.45 -4.12
C PRO A 41 -6.64 0.08 -4.04
N PRO A 42 -6.87 0.78 -5.17
CA PRO A 42 -7.17 2.21 -5.15
C PRO A 42 -8.21 2.51 -4.06
N TYR A 43 -7.98 3.58 -3.30
CA TYR A 43 -8.87 4.04 -2.23
C TYR A 43 -9.15 3.05 -1.08
N GLY A 44 -8.54 1.86 -1.08
CA GLY A 44 -8.74 0.84 -0.05
C GLY A 44 -10.04 0.04 -0.15
N VAL A 45 -10.80 0.22 -1.23
CA VAL A 45 -12.10 -0.43 -1.38
C VAL A 45 -11.93 -1.89 -1.80
N THR A 46 -12.61 -2.79 -1.09
CA THR A 46 -12.63 -4.23 -1.40
C THR A 46 -14.06 -4.68 -1.62
N ASN A 47 -14.30 -5.43 -2.70
CA ASN A 47 -15.63 -5.94 -3.03
C ASN A 47 -15.55 -7.36 -3.65
N PRO A 48 -16.70 -8.06 -3.83
CA PRO A 48 -16.70 -9.41 -4.39
C PRO A 48 -16.16 -9.50 -5.82
N LEU A 49 -16.25 -8.42 -6.62
CA LEU A 49 -15.70 -8.39 -7.98
C LEU A 49 -14.17 -8.38 -7.94
N LEU A 50 -13.58 -7.55 -7.07
CA LEU A 50 -12.14 -7.53 -6.82
C LEU A 50 -11.66 -8.88 -6.31
N LYS A 51 -12.39 -9.52 -5.39
CA LYS A 51 -12.05 -10.88 -4.90
C LYS A 51 -11.93 -11.89 -6.05
N LYS A 52 -12.82 -11.82 -7.05
CA LYS A 52 -12.76 -12.69 -8.24
C LYS A 52 -11.50 -12.41 -9.07
N ALA A 53 -11.16 -11.14 -9.29
CA ALA A 53 -9.95 -10.75 -10.01
C ALA A 53 -8.67 -11.21 -9.29
N LEU A 54 -8.58 -10.98 -7.97
CA LEU A 54 -7.44 -11.42 -7.14
C LEU A 54 -7.25 -12.93 -7.16
N LYS A 55 -8.34 -13.72 -7.16
CA LYS A 55 -8.26 -15.18 -7.29
C LYS A 55 -7.65 -15.61 -8.63
N LYS A 56 -7.89 -14.84 -9.71
CA LYS A 56 -7.36 -15.13 -11.05
C LYS A 56 -5.89 -14.74 -11.19
N THR A 57 -5.50 -13.62 -10.59
CA THR A 57 -4.11 -13.13 -10.66
C THR A 57 -3.19 -13.73 -9.61
N GLY A 58 -3.74 -14.33 -8.55
CA GLY A 58 -2.96 -14.84 -7.43
C GLY A 58 -2.43 -13.76 -6.48
N LEU A 59 -2.83 -12.49 -6.68
CA LEU A 59 -2.42 -11.37 -5.83
C LEU A 59 -3.17 -11.37 -4.50
N VAL A 60 -2.47 -11.00 -3.43
CA VAL A 60 -3.03 -10.82 -2.09
C VAL A 60 -3.29 -9.34 -1.84
N SER A 61 -4.53 -9.00 -1.50
CA SER A 61 -4.89 -7.62 -1.15
C SER A 61 -4.40 -7.25 0.25
N VAL A 62 -3.72 -6.11 0.38
CA VAL A 62 -3.22 -5.58 1.65
C VAL A 62 -3.76 -4.16 1.89
N GLY A 63 -4.41 -3.99 3.04
CA GLY A 63 -4.89 -2.70 3.53
C GLY A 63 -3.85 -1.94 4.36
N TRP A 64 -4.35 -1.18 5.32
CA TRP A 64 -3.59 -0.45 6.34
C TRP A 64 -4.40 -0.43 7.64
N SER A 65 -3.73 -0.27 8.78
CA SER A 65 -4.39 -0.06 10.08
C SER A 65 -4.39 1.41 10.49
N VAL A 66 -3.43 2.21 9.99
CA VAL A 66 -3.30 3.64 10.28
C VAL A 66 -3.33 4.45 8.99
N ARG A 67 -4.28 5.37 8.87
CA ARG A 67 -4.40 6.29 7.72
C ARG A 67 -3.88 7.67 8.10
N SER A 68 -2.82 8.15 7.44
CA SER A 68 -2.18 9.44 7.79
C SER A 68 -3.01 10.68 7.42
N PHE A 69 -3.74 10.63 6.31
CA PHE A 69 -4.34 11.81 5.65
C PHE A 69 -3.31 12.86 5.20
N ASP A 70 -2.09 12.43 4.91
CA ASP A 70 -0.98 13.25 4.42
C ASP A 70 -1.30 14.09 3.17
N THR A 71 -2.18 13.59 2.30
CA THR A 71 -2.61 14.31 1.10
C THR A 71 -3.50 15.52 1.38
N VAL A 72 -4.17 15.59 2.54
CA VAL A 72 -5.18 16.63 2.86
C VAL A 72 -4.91 17.42 4.14
N LYS A 73 -4.07 16.91 5.06
CA LYS A 73 -3.74 17.57 6.33
C LYS A 73 -2.37 18.26 6.28
N SER A 74 -2.12 19.13 7.27
CA SER A 74 -0.78 19.72 7.47
C SER A 74 0.20 18.66 7.99
N THR A 75 1.50 18.91 7.84
CA THR A 75 2.56 18.03 8.34
C THR A 75 2.42 17.76 9.84
N GLU A 76 2.10 18.79 10.61
CA GLU A 76 1.94 18.73 12.07
C GLU A 76 0.76 17.84 12.46
N GLN A 77 -0.40 18.07 11.83
CA GLN A 77 -1.61 17.26 12.04
C GLN A 77 -1.38 15.78 11.70
N VAL A 78 -0.62 15.51 10.64
CA VAL A 78 -0.25 14.15 10.24
C VAL A 78 0.65 13.53 11.31
N LEU A 79 1.70 14.23 11.74
CA LEU A 79 2.64 13.72 12.75
C LEU A 79 1.94 13.43 14.08
N GLU A 80 1.09 14.33 14.57
CA GLU A 80 0.31 14.10 15.79
C GLU A 80 -0.57 12.86 15.67
N LYS A 81 -1.24 12.69 14.52
CA LYS A 81 -2.08 11.52 14.26
C LYS A 81 -1.26 10.24 14.22
N LEU A 82 -0.15 10.23 13.48
CA LEU A 82 0.73 9.06 13.37
C LEU A 82 1.27 8.64 14.73
N LYS A 83 1.77 9.60 15.53
CA LYS A 83 2.27 9.31 16.89
C LYS A 83 1.20 8.74 17.81
N ARG A 84 -0.04 9.23 17.70
CA ARG A 84 -1.16 8.76 18.52
C ARG A 84 -1.68 7.37 18.11
N GLU A 85 -1.68 7.06 16.82
CA GLU A 85 -2.34 5.85 16.29
C GLU A 85 -1.37 4.71 15.98
N THR A 86 -0.07 4.93 16.08
CA THR A 86 0.92 3.86 15.91
C THR A 86 0.83 2.85 17.05
N HIS A 87 0.84 1.58 16.68
CA HIS A 87 0.83 0.43 17.58
C HIS A 87 1.69 -0.70 16.99
N PRO A 88 2.10 -1.71 17.79
CA PRO A 88 2.81 -2.88 17.27
C PRO A 88 2.04 -3.54 16.13
N GLY A 89 2.73 -3.82 15.02
CA GLY A 89 2.13 -4.40 13.82
C GLY A 89 1.34 -3.43 12.94
N ALA A 90 1.42 -2.12 13.18
CA ALA A 90 0.72 -1.14 12.34
C ALA A 90 1.24 -1.15 10.89
N ILE A 91 0.29 -1.13 9.93
CA ILE A 91 0.56 -0.81 8.53
C ILE A 91 0.08 0.62 8.29
N ILE A 92 1.02 1.51 7.99
CA ILE A 92 0.77 2.95 7.87
C ILE A 92 0.61 3.32 6.39
N LEU A 93 -0.49 3.99 6.05
CA LEU A 93 -0.72 4.53 4.70
C LEU A 93 -0.13 5.94 4.57
N LEU A 94 0.81 6.10 3.64
CA LEU A 94 1.42 7.35 3.20
C LEU A 94 1.47 7.39 1.66
N HIS A 95 1.63 8.58 1.10
CA HIS A 95 1.73 8.86 -0.33
C HIS A 95 3.03 9.60 -0.64
N ASP A 96 3.78 9.08 -1.61
CA ASP A 96 5.05 9.63 -2.10
C ASP A 96 4.86 10.66 -3.23
N THR A 97 3.62 11.00 -3.57
CA THR A 97 3.27 11.91 -4.67
C THR A 97 3.28 13.39 -4.29
N HIS A 98 3.79 13.76 -3.11
CA HIS A 98 3.82 15.14 -2.64
C HIS A 98 5.05 15.45 -1.77
N GLU A 99 5.54 16.69 -1.83
CA GLU A 99 6.77 17.11 -1.12
C GLU A 99 6.66 17.01 0.41
N LYS A 100 5.45 17.12 0.97
CA LYS A 100 5.19 16.98 2.41
C LYS A 100 5.65 15.64 2.99
N ILE A 101 5.85 14.61 2.17
CA ILE A 101 6.27 13.29 2.64
C ILE A 101 7.66 13.32 3.29
N ILE A 102 8.56 14.17 2.77
CA ILE A 102 9.94 14.27 3.26
C ILE A 102 9.96 14.75 4.72
N PRO A 103 9.40 15.92 5.09
CA PRO A 103 9.38 16.35 6.49
C PRO A 103 8.59 15.42 7.40
N ILE A 104 7.52 14.76 6.91
CA ILE A 104 6.79 13.74 7.68
C ILE A 104 7.73 12.59 8.06
N LEU A 105 8.42 11.99 7.09
CA LEU A 105 9.31 10.85 7.34
C LEU A 105 10.53 11.23 8.18
N THR A 106 11.13 12.40 7.92
CA THR A 106 12.27 12.93 8.68
C THR A 106 11.96 13.08 10.16
N ALA A 107 10.74 13.48 10.53
CA ALA A 107 10.33 13.60 11.92
C ALA A 107 9.80 12.28 12.51
N PHE A 108 9.10 11.47 11.71
CA PHE A 108 8.38 10.31 12.21
C PHE A 108 9.25 9.06 12.38
N LEU A 109 10.20 8.81 11.46
CA LEU A 109 11.08 7.65 11.55
C LEU A 109 11.97 7.67 12.82
N PRO A 110 12.61 8.79 13.20
CA PRO A 110 13.35 8.85 14.47
C PRO A 110 12.44 8.66 15.68
N TRP A 111 11.22 9.22 15.64
CA TRP A 111 10.25 9.02 16.72
C TRP A 111 9.88 7.55 16.89
N LEU A 112 9.68 6.80 15.79
CA LEU A 112 9.42 5.36 15.85
C LEU A 112 10.53 4.62 16.58
N VAL A 113 11.79 4.86 16.19
CA VAL A 113 12.97 4.22 16.81
C VAL A 113 13.07 4.56 18.30
N GLN A 114 12.89 5.84 18.66
CA GLN A 114 12.93 6.29 20.05
C GLN A 114 11.83 5.67 20.92
N ASN A 115 10.70 5.27 20.31
CA ASN A 115 9.58 4.62 20.99
C ASN A 115 9.61 3.08 20.85
N GLY A 116 10.75 2.51 20.46
CA GLY A 116 10.96 1.07 20.42
C GLY A 116 10.34 0.34 19.22
N TYR A 117 9.91 1.08 18.19
CA TYR A 117 9.38 0.49 16.96
C TYR A 117 10.49 0.22 15.94
N GLY A 118 10.43 -0.97 15.32
CA GLY A 118 11.17 -1.27 14.09
C GLY A 118 10.32 -1.02 12.85
N VAL A 119 10.95 -0.50 11.79
CA VAL A 119 10.32 -0.37 10.47
C VAL A 119 10.85 -1.49 9.58
N VAL A 120 9.94 -2.34 9.11
CA VAL A 120 10.27 -3.52 8.31
C VAL A 120 9.46 -3.53 7.01
N PRO A 121 9.95 -4.22 5.96
CA PRO A 121 9.15 -4.55 4.79
C PRO A 121 7.82 -5.25 5.15
N LEU A 122 6.84 -5.09 4.27
CA LEU A 122 5.48 -5.59 4.50
C LEU A 122 5.42 -7.13 4.58
N ASP A 123 6.18 -7.81 3.74
CA ASP A 123 6.37 -9.26 3.74
C ASP A 123 6.99 -9.77 5.05
N ASP A 124 7.99 -9.06 5.57
CA ASP A 124 8.60 -9.39 6.87
C ASP A 124 7.60 -9.24 8.03
N LEU A 125 6.76 -8.20 7.99
CA LEU A 125 5.73 -7.98 8.99
C LEU A 125 4.66 -9.07 8.95
N LEU A 126 4.16 -9.38 7.75
CA LEU A 126 3.04 -10.31 7.55
C LEU A 126 3.46 -11.78 7.44
N LYS A 127 4.75 -12.07 7.37
CA LYS A 127 5.31 -13.42 7.15
C LYS A 127 4.75 -14.08 5.88
N ILE A 128 4.68 -13.29 4.80
CA ILE A 128 4.23 -13.72 3.47
C ILE A 128 5.30 -13.37 2.43
N GLN A 129 5.20 -13.93 1.22
CA GLN A 129 6.11 -13.55 0.14
C GLN A 129 5.60 -12.30 -0.59
N ALA A 130 6.45 -11.26 -0.72
CA ALA A 130 6.12 -10.08 -1.53
C ALA A 130 6.22 -10.32 -3.04
N TYR A 131 7.07 -11.28 -3.45
CA TYR A 131 7.37 -11.58 -4.85
C TYR A 131 7.31 -13.09 -5.12
N GLU A 132 7.07 -13.47 -6.37
CA GLU A 132 7.14 -14.87 -6.81
C GLU A 132 8.58 -15.38 -6.71
N SER A 133 8.75 -16.62 -6.23
CA SER A 133 10.04 -17.31 -6.21
C SER A 133 10.37 -17.80 -7.61
N ASN A 134 11.63 -17.63 -8.03
CA ASN A 134 12.14 -18.18 -9.29
C ASN A 134 12.19 -19.72 -9.26
#